data_AF-Q9DAP7-F1
#
_entry.id   AF-Q9DAP7-F1
#
_cell.length_a   1.000
_cell.length_b   1.000
_cell.length_c   1.000
_cell.angle_alpha   90.00
_cell.angle_beta   90.00
_cell.angle_gamma   90.00
#
_symmetry.space_group_name_H-M   'P 1'
#
loop_
_entity.id
_entity.type
_entity.pdbx_description
1 polymer ?
#
loop_
_entity_poly.entity_id
_entity_poly.type
_entity_poly.pdbx_seq_one_letter_code
_entity_poly.pdbx_strand_id
1 'polypeptide(L)'
;MAKVSVLNVAVLENPSPFHSPFRFEISFECSEALSDDLEWKIIYVGSAESEEFDQILDSVLVGPVPAGRHMFVFQADAPNPSLIPETDAVGVTVVLITCTYHGQEFIRVGYYVNNEYPDPELRENPPPKPDFSQLQRNILASNPRVTRFHINWDNNPDSLEAIENQDPNVDFSLSLSCTPVKSLGLPSCIPGLLPENSMDCI
;
A
#
# COMPACT_ATOMS: atom_id res chain seq x y z
N MET A 1 10.83 9.05 -12.58
CA MET A 1 10.77 7.59 -12.31
C MET A 1 10.94 7.40 -10.81
N ALA A 2 10.38 6.35 -10.20
CA ALA A 2 10.62 6.08 -8.78
C ALA A 2 12.10 5.72 -8.55
N LYS A 3 12.77 6.37 -7.59
CA LYS A 3 14.18 6.06 -7.26
C LYS A 3 14.32 4.83 -6.37
N VAL A 4 13.25 4.44 -5.67
CA VAL A 4 13.20 3.25 -4.81
C VAL A 4 12.10 2.31 -5.28
N SER A 5 12.43 1.03 -5.40
CA SER A 5 11.48 -0.04 -5.68
C SER A 5 11.63 -1.17 -4.67
N VAL A 6 10.55 -1.53 -3.99
CA VAL A 6 10.52 -2.70 -3.11
C VAL A 6 10.53 -3.98 -3.96
N LEU A 7 11.47 -4.87 -3.68
CA LEU A 7 11.69 -6.12 -4.39
C LEU A 7 10.87 -7.27 -3.79
N ASN A 8 10.92 -7.41 -2.46
CA ASN A 8 10.22 -8.45 -1.72
C ASN A 8 10.01 -8.02 -0.26
N VAL A 9 8.91 -8.49 0.33
CA VAL A 9 8.61 -8.38 1.76
C VAL A 9 8.26 -9.78 2.26
N ALA A 10 9.15 -10.39 3.04
CA ALA A 10 8.91 -11.69 3.64
C ALA A 10 8.34 -11.52 5.05
N VAL A 11 7.19 -12.14 5.31
CA VAL A 11 6.59 -12.19 6.65
C VAL A 11 7.27 -13.30 7.44
N LEU A 12 7.91 -12.94 8.55
CA LEU A 12 8.62 -13.88 9.43
C LEU A 12 7.72 -14.29 10.60
N GLU A 13 7.98 -15.46 11.18
CA GLU A 13 7.28 -15.97 12.38
C GLU A 13 5.73 -15.92 12.28
N ASN A 14 5.20 -16.53 11.21
CA ASN A 14 3.76 -16.56 10.92
C ASN A 14 3.25 -17.98 10.66
N PRO A 15 2.12 -18.43 11.24
CA PRO A 15 1.29 -17.71 12.23
C PRO A 15 1.96 -17.61 13.61
N SER A 16 1.48 -16.69 14.46
CA SER A 16 2.06 -16.44 15.79
C SER A 16 1.01 -15.91 16.79
N PRO A 17 1.25 -15.97 18.12
CA PRO A 17 0.34 -15.38 19.10
C PRO A 17 0.10 -13.89 18.85
N PHE A 18 -1.08 -13.36 19.17
CA PHE A 18 -1.44 -11.96 18.91
C PHE A 18 -0.41 -10.96 19.47
N HIS A 19 0.07 -11.21 20.69
CA HIS A 19 1.05 -10.36 21.37
C HIS A 19 2.49 -10.50 20.87
N SER A 20 2.75 -11.39 19.91
CA SER A 20 4.06 -11.50 19.31
C SER A 20 4.34 -10.30 18.39
N PRO A 21 5.58 -9.80 18.34
CA PRO A 21 5.97 -8.74 17.42
C PRO A 21 5.68 -9.11 15.96
N PHE A 22 5.35 -8.12 15.15
CA PHE A 22 5.42 -8.26 13.70
C PHE A 22 6.88 -8.27 13.27
N ARG A 23 7.23 -9.12 12.32
CA ARG A 23 8.58 -9.18 11.74
C ARG A 23 8.50 -9.32 10.22
N PHE A 24 9.07 -8.34 9.53
CA PHE A 24 9.15 -8.33 8.08
C PHE A 24 10.60 -8.22 7.64
N GLU A 25 11.04 -9.07 6.72
CA GLU A 25 12.28 -8.87 5.99
C GLU A 25 11.97 -8.11 4.71
N ILE A 26 12.40 -6.85 4.65
CA ILE A 26 12.13 -5.94 3.53
C ILE A 26 13.38 -5.88 2.67
N SER A 27 13.23 -6.16 1.39
CA SER A 27 14.27 -5.98 0.37
C SER A 27 13.82 -4.96 -0.66
N PHE A 28 14.69 -4.01 -0.98
CA PHE A 28 14.40 -2.94 -1.92
C PHE A 28 15.64 -2.56 -2.74
N GLU A 29 15.40 -1.97 -3.90
CA GLU A 29 16.43 -1.46 -4.80
C GLU A 29 16.32 0.05 -4.89
N CYS A 30 17.45 0.72 -4.76
CA CYS A 30 17.61 2.15 -4.93
C CYS A 30 18.39 2.40 -6.23
N SER A 31 17.78 3.03 -7.23
CA SER A 31 18.41 3.26 -8.53
C SER A 31 19.48 4.35 -8.49
N GLU A 32 19.31 5.34 -7.61
CA GLU A 32 20.19 6.48 -7.40
C GLU A 32 20.37 6.70 -5.90
N ALA A 33 21.50 7.27 -5.47
CA ALA A 33 21.68 7.57 -4.05
C ALA A 33 20.69 8.64 -3.57
N LEU A 34 20.05 8.40 -2.43
CA LEU A 34 19.19 9.36 -1.74
C LEU A 34 20.00 10.10 -0.67
N SER A 35 19.86 11.42 -0.64
CA SER A 35 20.49 12.30 0.35
C SER A 35 19.82 12.20 1.72
N ASP A 36 18.50 11.99 1.73
CA ASP A 36 17.68 12.00 2.93
C ASP A 36 17.14 10.61 3.26
N ASP A 37 16.54 10.48 4.43
CA ASP A 37 16.06 9.22 4.96
C ASP A 37 14.73 8.80 4.32
N LEU A 38 14.59 7.49 4.09
CA LEU A 38 13.30 6.85 3.92
C LEU A 38 12.68 6.64 5.31
N GLU A 39 11.41 6.96 5.48
CA GLU A 39 10.66 6.61 6.68
C GLU A 39 9.77 5.40 6.37
N TRP A 40 9.95 4.33 7.13
CA TRP A 40 9.13 3.12 7.04
C TRP A 40 8.24 3.02 8.27
N LYS A 41 6.96 2.73 8.07
CA LYS A 41 5.99 2.53 9.15
C LYS A 41 5.29 1.19 9.03
N ILE A 42 5.03 0.56 10.18
CA ILE A 42 4.08 -0.55 10.28
C ILE A 42 2.81 0.00 10.94
N ILE A 43 1.67 -0.16 10.28
CA ILE A 43 0.38 0.35 10.73
C ILE A 43 -0.60 -0.82 10.83
N TYR A 44 -1.21 -1.01 11.99
CA TYR A 44 -2.26 -1.99 12.20
C TYR A 44 -3.62 -1.32 12.12
N VAL A 45 -4.50 -1.84 11.28
CA VAL A 45 -5.88 -1.34 11.17
C VAL A 45 -6.70 -1.91 12.33
N GLY A 46 -7.09 -1.04 13.27
CA GLY A 46 -7.85 -1.45 14.45
C GLY A 46 -9.30 -1.78 14.14
N SER A 47 -9.90 -1.10 13.15
CA SER A 47 -11.26 -1.33 12.67
C SER A 47 -11.33 -1.00 11.19
N ALA A 48 -12.09 -1.79 10.43
CA ALA A 48 -12.34 -1.47 9.02
C ALA A 48 -13.29 -0.27 8.84
N GLU A 49 -13.97 0.17 9.90
CA GLU A 49 -14.97 1.24 9.84
C GLU A 49 -14.37 2.65 9.99
N SER A 50 -13.19 2.76 10.61
CA SER A 50 -12.56 4.05 10.88
C SER A 50 -11.04 3.95 11.04
N GLU A 51 -10.33 4.83 10.34
CA GLU A 51 -8.88 5.03 10.46
C GLU A 51 -8.47 5.59 11.84
N GLU A 52 -9.43 6.07 12.65
CA GLU A 52 -9.15 6.56 14.01
C GLU A 52 -8.64 5.45 14.94
N PHE A 53 -8.89 4.19 14.60
CA PHE A 53 -8.41 3.02 15.33
C PHE A 53 -7.07 2.49 14.78
N ASP A 54 -6.51 3.11 13.74
CA ASP A 54 -5.22 2.72 13.19
C ASP A 54 -4.11 2.98 14.20
N GLN A 55 -3.26 1.97 14.39
CA GLN A 55 -2.14 2.03 15.32
C GLN A 55 -0.84 1.96 14.54
N ILE A 56 -0.05 3.04 14.57
CA ILE A 56 1.34 3.00 14.11
C ILE A 56 2.13 2.19 15.14
N LEU A 57 2.52 0.97 14.77
CA LEU A 57 3.23 0.06 15.64
C LEU A 57 4.70 0.46 15.81
N ASP A 58 5.33 0.91 14.72
CA ASP A 58 6.69 1.45 14.73
C ASP A 58 6.93 2.35 13.51
N SER A 59 7.93 3.23 13.62
CA SER A 59 8.44 4.08 12.55
C SER A 59 9.96 4.12 12.59
N VAL A 60 10.61 3.70 11.49
CA VAL A 60 12.07 3.66 11.37
C VAL A 60 12.56 4.50 10.21
N LEU A 61 13.66 5.20 10.43
CA LEU A 61 14.36 5.97 9.41
C LEU A 61 15.52 5.15 8.84
N VAL A 62 15.62 5.12 7.52
CA VAL A 62 16.67 4.43 6.77
C VAL A 62 17.31 5.43 5.82
N GLY A 63 18.48 5.94 6.20
CA GLY A 63 19.29 6.76 5.31
C GLY A 63 20.64 7.18 5.90
N PRO A 64 21.48 7.85 5.09
CA PRO A 64 21.29 8.04 3.64
C PRO A 64 21.32 6.69 2.89
N VAL A 65 20.66 6.60 1.74
CA VAL A 65 20.47 5.33 1.02
C VAL A 65 21.31 5.31 -0.26
N PRO A 66 22.44 4.58 -0.30
CA PRO A 66 23.24 4.44 -1.53
C PRO A 66 22.45 3.74 -2.64
N ALA A 67 22.86 3.95 -3.89
CA ALA A 67 22.36 3.15 -5.01
C ALA A 67 22.73 1.67 -4.81
N GLY A 68 21.82 0.76 -5.18
CA GLY A 68 21.99 -0.68 -5.05
C GLY A 68 20.82 -1.37 -4.37
N ARG A 69 21.01 -2.63 -4.00
CA ARG A 69 20.01 -3.46 -3.32
C ARG A 69 20.30 -3.50 -1.83
N HIS A 70 19.25 -3.32 -1.05
CA HIS A 70 19.30 -3.28 0.40
C HIS A 70 18.29 -4.25 0.98
N MET A 71 18.57 -4.72 2.18
CA MET A 71 17.69 -5.61 2.93
C MET A 71 17.83 -5.33 4.41
N PHE A 72 16.71 -5.28 5.12
CA PHE A 72 16.69 -5.16 6.57
C PHE A 72 15.48 -5.88 7.16
N VAL A 73 15.58 -6.22 8.45
CA VAL A 73 14.45 -6.75 9.22
C VAL A 73 13.79 -5.59 9.94
N PHE A 74 12.50 -5.39 9.67
CA PHE A 74 11.66 -4.42 10.35
C PHE A 74 10.76 -5.16 11.36
N GLN A 75 11.00 -4.93 12.64
CA GLN A 75 10.22 -5.51 13.73
C GLN A 75 9.45 -4.41 14.46
N ALA A 76 8.18 -4.66 14.77
CA ALA A 76 7.35 -3.79 15.60
C ALA A 76 6.58 -4.59 16.63
N ASP A 77 6.29 -4.00 17.79
CA ASP A 77 5.47 -4.63 18.82
C ASP A 77 4.02 -4.83 18.35
N ALA A 78 3.28 -5.73 19.00
CA ALA A 78 1.87 -5.94 18.69
C ALA A 78 1.02 -4.69 19.00
N PRO A 79 -0.12 -4.47 18.32
CA PRO A 79 -1.04 -3.38 18.63
C PRO A 79 -1.54 -3.48 20.08
N ASN A 80 -1.90 -2.33 20.64
CA ASN A 80 -2.54 -2.26 21.95
C ASN A 80 -3.99 -2.78 21.84
N PRO A 81 -4.34 -3.89 22.51
CA PRO A 81 -5.69 -4.45 22.47
C PRO A 81 -6.78 -3.51 22.98
N SER A 82 -6.46 -2.59 23.90
CA SER A 82 -7.46 -1.70 24.49
C SER A 82 -7.99 -0.64 23.52
N LEU A 83 -7.32 -0.46 22.37
CA LEU A 83 -7.69 0.49 21.33
C LEU A 83 -8.42 -0.17 20.16
N ILE A 84 -8.61 -1.49 20.20
CA ILE A 84 -9.30 -2.26 19.16
C ILE A 84 -10.76 -2.45 19.59
N PRO A 85 -11.76 -2.07 18.78
CA PRO A 85 -13.15 -2.38 19.05
C PRO A 85 -13.35 -3.89 19.26
N GLU A 86 -14.12 -4.28 20.28
CA GLU A 86 -14.30 -5.70 20.64
C GLU A 86 -14.91 -6.51 19.48
N THR A 87 -15.71 -5.88 18.62
CA THR A 87 -16.31 -6.47 17.42
C THR A 87 -15.30 -6.79 16.33
N ASP A 88 -14.17 -6.08 16.28
CA ASP A 88 -13.13 -6.21 15.24
C ASP A 88 -11.89 -6.97 15.73
N ALA A 89 -11.86 -7.35 17.01
CA ALA A 89 -10.74 -8.06 17.62
C ALA A 89 -10.53 -9.47 17.02
N VAL A 90 -11.62 -10.17 16.72
CA VAL A 90 -11.62 -11.53 16.16
C VAL A 90 -12.12 -11.47 14.73
N GLY A 91 -11.39 -12.09 13.81
CA GLY A 91 -11.67 -12.07 12.39
C GLY A 91 -10.57 -11.40 11.58
N VAL A 92 -10.94 -10.84 10.42
CA VAL A 92 -9.99 -10.32 9.44
C VAL A 92 -9.82 -8.82 9.60
N THR A 93 -8.57 -8.39 9.70
CA THR A 93 -8.15 -6.99 9.58
C THR A 93 -6.96 -6.87 8.62
N VAL A 94 -6.29 -5.72 8.59
CA VAL A 94 -5.16 -5.42 7.71
C VAL A 94 -3.98 -4.88 8.52
N VAL A 95 -2.77 -5.28 8.13
CA VAL A 95 -1.52 -4.60 8.51
C VAL A 95 -0.91 -3.98 7.26
N LEU A 96 -0.46 -2.74 7.37
CA LEU A 96 0.14 -1.96 6.30
C LEU A 96 1.61 -1.69 6.62
N ILE A 97 2.45 -1.79 5.60
CA ILE A 97 3.83 -1.28 5.60
C ILE A 97 3.87 -0.14 4.61
N THR A 98 4.12 1.07 5.08
CA THR A 98 4.27 2.25 4.22
C THR A 98 5.71 2.69 4.18
N CYS A 99 6.12 3.26 3.05
CA CYS A 99 7.39 3.97 2.95
C CYS A 99 7.15 5.36 2.37
N THR A 100 7.72 6.36 3.04
CA THR A 100 7.65 7.76 2.66
C THR A 100 9.05 8.30 2.40
N TYR A 101 9.13 9.28 1.50
CA TYR A 101 10.34 10.06 1.25
C TYR A 101 9.93 11.53 1.15
N HIS A 102 10.63 12.42 1.87
CA HIS A 102 10.24 13.83 2.01
C HIS A 102 8.77 14.03 2.42
N GLY A 103 8.26 13.18 3.32
CA GLY A 103 6.88 13.22 3.79
C GLY A 103 5.82 12.76 2.77
N GLN A 104 6.23 12.33 1.57
CA GLN A 104 5.34 11.80 0.54
C GLN A 104 5.41 10.27 0.55
N GLU A 105 4.27 9.62 0.80
CA GLU A 105 4.17 8.16 0.67
C GLU A 105 4.29 7.75 -0.80
N PHE A 106 5.19 6.82 -1.12
CA PHE A 106 5.36 6.32 -2.49
C PHE A 106 5.03 4.84 -2.65
N ILE A 107 4.95 4.09 -1.54
CA ILE A 107 4.52 2.70 -1.56
C ILE A 107 3.81 2.30 -0.28
N ARG A 108 2.78 1.45 -0.44
CA ARG A 108 2.02 0.79 0.62
C ARG A 108 1.90 -0.69 0.31
N VAL A 109 2.31 -1.53 1.24
CA VAL A 109 2.17 -2.98 1.18
C VAL A 109 1.21 -3.41 2.28
N GLY A 110 0.01 -3.84 1.90
CA GLY A 110 -1.01 -4.34 2.82
C GLY A 110 -1.07 -5.86 2.83
N TYR A 111 -1.24 -6.43 4.02
CA TYR A 111 -1.57 -7.83 4.22
C TYR A 111 -2.86 -7.96 5.00
N TYR A 112 -3.70 -8.92 4.60
CA TYR A 112 -4.77 -9.37 5.48
C TYR A 112 -4.19 -10.12 6.67
N VAL A 113 -4.81 -9.92 7.82
CA VAL A 113 -4.46 -10.54 9.09
C VAL A 113 -5.72 -11.17 9.65
N ASN A 114 -5.72 -12.48 9.84
CA ASN A 114 -6.81 -13.18 10.51
C ASN A 114 -6.42 -13.44 11.97
N ASN A 115 -7.16 -12.87 12.91
CA ASN A 115 -7.05 -13.13 14.33
C ASN A 115 -8.12 -14.14 14.73
N GLU A 116 -7.72 -15.32 15.18
CA GLU A 116 -8.65 -16.39 15.55
C GLU A 116 -8.21 -17.12 16.81
N TYR A 117 -9.16 -17.72 17.51
CA TYR A 117 -8.84 -18.67 18.56
C TYR A 117 -8.38 -19.99 17.92
N PRO A 118 -7.19 -20.50 18.23
CA PRO A 118 -6.77 -21.81 17.76
C PRO A 118 -7.53 -22.95 18.46
N ASP A 119 -8.08 -22.69 19.66
CA ASP A 119 -8.88 -23.63 20.43
C ASP A 119 -10.30 -23.79 19.83
N PRO A 120 -10.70 -24.99 19.39
CA PRO A 120 -12.04 -25.24 18.86
C PRO A 120 -13.19 -24.79 19.75
N GLU A 121 -13.07 -24.95 21.08
CA GLU A 121 -14.15 -24.59 22.02
C GLU A 121 -14.40 -23.07 22.03
N LEU A 122 -13.32 -22.28 22.02
CA LEU A 122 -13.38 -20.82 21.97
C LEU A 122 -13.80 -20.29 20.59
N ARG A 123 -13.58 -21.04 19.52
CA ARG A 123 -14.13 -20.68 18.19
C ARG A 123 -15.62 -20.90 18.10
N GLU A 124 -16.12 -22.01 18.64
CA GLU A 124 -17.54 -22.33 18.63
C GLU A 124 -18.32 -21.44 19.61
N ASN A 125 -17.71 -21.11 20.75
CA ASN A 125 -18.31 -20.29 21.81
C ASN A 125 -17.33 -19.17 22.22
N PRO A 126 -17.17 -18.12 21.40
CA PRO A 126 -16.26 -17.03 21.74
C PRO A 126 -16.74 -16.30 23.00
N PRO A 127 -15.82 -15.88 23.88
CA PRO A 127 -16.18 -15.11 25.06
C PRO A 127 -16.81 -13.77 24.65
N PRO A 128 -17.76 -13.22 25.44
CA PRO A 128 -18.36 -11.92 25.14
C PRO A 128 -17.34 -10.79 25.00
N LYS A 129 -16.25 -10.88 25.77
CA LYS A 129 -15.10 -10.00 25.66
C LYS A 129 -13.93 -10.78 25.05
N PRO A 130 -13.33 -10.32 23.93
CA PRO A 130 -12.20 -10.99 23.32
C PRO A 130 -11.02 -11.16 24.27
N ASP A 131 -10.46 -12.37 24.32
CA ASP A 131 -9.24 -12.67 25.08
C ASP A 131 -8.04 -12.74 24.13
N PHE A 132 -7.34 -11.61 23.98
CA PHE A 132 -6.17 -11.48 23.11
C PHE A 132 -5.01 -12.40 23.49
N SER A 133 -4.95 -12.87 24.74
CA SER A 133 -3.90 -13.81 25.16
C SER A 133 -4.05 -15.19 24.51
N GLN A 134 -5.27 -15.52 24.08
CA GLN A 134 -5.64 -16.78 23.44
C GLN A 134 -5.75 -16.65 21.92
N LEU A 135 -5.60 -15.44 21.36
CA LEU A 135 -5.67 -15.23 19.91
C LEU A 135 -4.37 -15.59 19.20
N GLN A 136 -4.50 -16.26 18.07
CA GLN A 136 -3.45 -16.45 17.08
C GLN A 136 -3.67 -15.50 15.91
N ARG A 137 -2.61 -14.80 15.54
CA ARG A 137 -2.55 -13.94 14.37
C ARG A 137 -1.96 -14.72 13.20
N ASN A 138 -2.70 -14.77 12.09
CA ASN A 138 -2.23 -15.33 10.83
C ASN A 138 -2.26 -14.26 9.73
N ILE A 139 -1.09 -13.83 9.30
CA ILE A 139 -0.90 -12.90 8.19
C ILE A 139 -0.96 -13.68 6.88
N LEU A 140 -1.85 -13.30 5.96
CA LEU A 140 -1.97 -13.91 4.64
C LEU A 140 -0.82 -13.45 3.72
N ALA A 141 0.38 -13.96 4.00
CA ALA A 141 1.64 -13.55 3.35
C ALA A 141 1.68 -13.83 1.84
N SER A 142 0.86 -14.75 1.33
CA SER A 142 0.82 -15.13 -0.09
C SER A 142 0.19 -14.10 -1.02
N ASN A 143 -0.60 -13.16 -0.47
CA ASN A 143 -1.40 -12.24 -1.27
C ASN A 143 -1.24 -10.78 -0.81
N PRO A 144 -0.02 -10.21 -0.84
CA PRO A 144 0.18 -8.80 -0.54
C PRO A 144 -0.58 -7.91 -1.53
N ARG A 145 -1.11 -6.80 -1.03
CA ARG A 145 -1.67 -5.72 -1.82
C ARG A 145 -0.66 -4.59 -1.88
N VAL A 146 -0.09 -4.36 -3.07
CA VAL A 146 0.94 -3.34 -3.26
C VAL A 146 0.35 -2.17 -4.03
N THR A 147 0.27 -1.02 -3.38
CA THR A 147 -0.13 0.26 -3.99
C THR A 147 1.10 1.14 -4.11
N ARG A 148 1.28 1.79 -5.26
CA ARG A 148 2.40 2.68 -5.55
C ARG A 148 1.87 4.07 -5.87
N PHE A 149 2.53 5.09 -5.34
CA PHE A 149 2.19 6.49 -5.57
C PHE A 149 3.37 7.18 -6.24
N HIS A 150 3.05 8.11 -7.14
CA HIS A 150 4.07 8.96 -7.74
C HIS A 150 4.37 10.13 -6.81
N ILE A 151 5.65 10.35 -6.52
CA ILE A 151 6.12 11.42 -5.63
C ILE A 151 7.20 12.25 -6.30
N ASN A 152 7.44 13.45 -5.75
CA ASN A 152 8.58 14.28 -6.10
C ASN A 152 9.83 13.84 -5.33
N TRP A 153 10.82 13.28 -6.04
CA TRP A 153 12.05 12.76 -5.45
C TRP A 153 13.15 13.80 -5.27
N ASP A 154 13.10 14.92 -6.00
CA ASP A 154 14.17 15.91 -6.01
C ASP A 154 13.77 17.20 -5.26
N ASN A 155 12.62 17.19 -4.59
CA ASN A 155 12.02 18.33 -3.88
C ASN A 155 11.93 19.61 -4.75
N ASN A 156 11.80 19.45 -6.06
CA ASN A 156 11.65 20.57 -6.98
C ASN A 156 10.15 20.95 -7.08
N PRO A 157 9.71 22.11 -6.56
CA PRO A 157 8.29 22.46 -6.47
C PRO A 157 7.53 22.40 -7.81
N ASP A 158 8.22 22.53 -8.94
CA ASP A 158 7.59 22.53 -10.27
C ASP A 158 7.13 21.14 -10.77
N SER A 159 7.48 20.05 -10.08
CA SER A 159 7.33 18.68 -10.62
C SER A 159 5.96 18.01 -10.37
N LEU A 160 5.14 18.52 -9.44
CA LEU A 160 3.90 17.84 -9.03
C LEU A 160 2.69 18.17 -9.93
N GLU A 161 2.63 19.36 -10.53
CA GLU A 161 1.50 19.78 -11.38
C GLU A 161 1.38 18.99 -12.71
N ALA A 162 2.40 18.21 -13.08
CA ALA A 162 2.41 17.45 -14.33
C ALA A 162 1.82 16.03 -14.21
N ILE A 163 1.62 15.49 -13.00
CA ILE A 163 1.31 14.06 -12.81
C ILE A 163 -0.20 13.78 -12.81
N GLU A 164 -1.05 14.76 -12.48
CA GLU A 164 -2.52 14.56 -12.39
C GLU A 164 -3.26 14.59 -13.74
N ASN A 165 -2.58 14.73 -14.89
CA ASN A 165 -3.22 15.00 -16.19
C ASN A 165 -3.01 13.93 -17.29
N GLN A 166 -2.84 12.64 -16.97
CA GLN A 166 -2.78 11.58 -18.01
C GLN A 166 -3.72 10.40 -17.74
N ASP A 167 -4.92 10.47 -18.30
CA ASP A 167 -5.74 9.30 -18.64
C ASP A 167 -5.11 8.56 -19.85
N PRO A 168 -4.83 7.24 -19.78
CA PRO A 168 -4.38 6.49 -20.95
C PRO A 168 -5.58 5.76 -21.58
N ASN A 169 -6.24 6.39 -22.55
CA ASN A 169 -7.20 5.68 -23.42
C ASN A 169 -6.54 5.32 -24.78
N VAL A 170 -6.11 4.06 -24.84
CA VAL A 170 -6.16 3.09 -25.95
C VAL A 170 -6.54 3.62 -27.35
N ASP A 171 -5.68 3.41 -28.37
CA ASP A 171 -6.06 2.56 -29.51
C ASP A 171 -4.89 2.08 -30.37
N PHE A 172 -5.04 0.85 -30.86
CA PHE A 172 -4.07 -0.01 -31.53
C PHE A 172 -4.58 -0.25 -32.96
N SER A 173 -3.84 0.14 -34.02
CA SER A 173 -3.75 -0.66 -35.26
C SER A 173 -2.91 -0.01 -36.38
N LEU A 174 -1.90 -0.78 -36.78
CA LEU A 174 -1.54 -1.16 -38.16
C LEU A 174 -1.16 -0.08 -39.20
N SER A 175 0.17 0.01 -39.39
CA SER A 175 0.89 -0.04 -40.68
C SER A 175 0.16 0.31 -41.99
N LEU A 176 0.64 1.32 -42.71
CA LEU A 176 1.40 1.14 -43.95
C LEU A 176 2.00 2.48 -44.44
N SER A 177 3.16 2.36 -45.08
CA SER A 177 4.05 3.37 -45.64
C SER A 177 3.45 4.28 -46.72
N CYS A 178 3.78 5.58 -46.72
CA CYS A 178 4.51 6.27 -47.80
C CYS A 178 4.77 7.76 -47.44
N THR A 179 6.00 8.24 -47.65
CA THR A 179 6.44 9.63 -47.45
C THR A 179 6.25 10.47 -48.75
N PRO A 180 6.66 11.75 -48.83
CA PRO A 180 6.19 12.93 -48.08
C PRO A 180 5.99 14.17 -48.99
N VAL A 181 5.08 15.12 -48.71
CA VAL A 181 5.22 16.51 -49.19
C VAL A 181 4.64 17.51 -48.18
N LYS A 182 5.43 18.56 -47.90
CA LYS A 182 5.23 19.68 -46.97
C LYS A 182 4.10 20.63 -47.43
N SER A 183 3.26 21.08 -46.50
CA SER A 183 3.03 22.51 -46.20
C SER A 183 1.83 22.69 -45.24
N LEU A 184 2.10 23.37 -44.12
CA LEU A 184 1.14 23.96 -43.16
C LEU A 184 0.16 24.91 -43.87
N GLY A 185 -1.05 25.23 -43.42
CA GLY A 185 -1.81 24.97 -42.18
C GLY A 185 -2.77 26.15 -41.98
N LEU A 186 -4.07 25.90 -41.65
CA LEU A 186 -5.10 26.83 -41.10
C LEU A 186 -6.49 26.13 -41.05
N PRO A 187 -7.52 26.62 -40.32
CA PRO A 187 -8.01 26.00 -39.08
C PRO A 187 -9.54 25.72 -39.04
N SER A 188 -10.01 25.26 -37.87
CA SER A 188 -11.31 25.55 -37.22
C SER A 188 -12.57 24.70 -37.56
N CYS A 189 -13.36 24.45 -36.48
CA CYS A 189 -14.84 24.55 -36.37
C CYS A 189 -15.74 23.30 -36.09
N ILE A 190 -16.11 23.16 -34.79
CA ILE A 190 -17.48 23.03 -34.15
C ILE A 190 -18.42 21.79 -34.43
N PRO A 191 -19.57 21.57 -33.72
CA PRO A 191 -19.76 20.63 -32.59
C PRO A 191 -21.02 19.70 -32.67
N GLY A 192 -21.25 18.90 -31.61
CA GLY A 192 -22.61 18.69 -31.04
C GLY A 192 -23.17 17.27 -30.99
N LEU A 193 -23.53 16.79 -29.78
CA LEU A 193 -24.87 16.34 -29.34
C LEU A 193 -24.81 15.33 -28.15
N LEU A 194 -25.55 15.64 -27.09
CA LEU A 194 -26.08 14.79 -25.99
C LEU A 194 -27.59 14.54 -26.27
N PRO A 195 -28.40 13.87 -25.42
CA PRO A 195 -28.21 12.77 -24.44
C PRO A 195 -29.30 11.66 -24.59
N GLU A 196 -29.37 10.69 -23.66
CA GLU A 196 -30.58 10.17 -22.95
C GLU A 196 -30.67 8.63 -22.75
N ASN A 197 -31.25 8.30 -21.58
CA ASN A 197 -31.86 7.04 -21.10
C ASN A 197 -30.96 6.01 -20.41
N SER A 198 -31.40 5.23 -19.41
CA SER A 198 -32.40 5.25 -18.32
C SER A 198 -32.34 3.83 -17.69
N MET A 199 -32.66 3.72 -16.40
CA MET A 199 -32.84 2.55 -15.52
C MET A 199 -33.24 1.17 -16.12
N ASP A 200 -32.76 0.05 -15.53
CA ASP A 200 -33.55 -0.82 -14.61
C ASP A 200 -32.83 -2.13 -14.17
N CYS A 201 -33.27 -2.67 -13.02
CA CYS A 201 -32.68 -3.67 -12.12
C CYS A 201 -32.53 -5.13 -12.60
N ILE A 202 -31.61 -5.86 -11.95
CA ILE A 202 -31.81 -7.15 -11.26
C ILE A 202 -31.14 -7.05 -9.89
#